data_AF-A0A7X8FTS5-F1
#
_entry.id   AF-A0A7X8FTS5-F1
#
_cell.length_a   1.000
_cell.length_b   1.000
_cell.length_c   1.000
_cell.angle_alpha   90.00
_cell.angle_beta   90.00
_cell.angle_gamma   90.00
#
_symmetry.space_group_name_H-M   'P 1'
#
loop_
_entity.id
_entity.type
_entity.pdbx_description
1 polymer ?
#
loop_
_entity_poly.entity_id
_entity_poly.type
_entity_poly.pdbx_seq_one_letter_code
_entity_poly.pdbx_strand_id
1 'polypeptide(L)' 'MIEPSFFFEQVKKNGTDFFAGVPDSLLKNLCAYITDIESDERHIIPANEGSAVALATGHHLATGSIPLV' A
#
# COMPACT_ATOMS: atom_id res chain seq x y z
N MET A 1 3.76 2.08 19.08
CA MET A 1 3.64 1.87 17.63
C MET A 1 2.17 2.06 17.27
N ILE A 2 1.86 2.74 16.17
CA ILE A 2 0.46 2.94 15.73
C ILE A 2 -0.13 1.56 15.38
N GLU A 3 -1.41 1.36 15.70
CA GLU A 3 -2.10 0.12 15.42
C GLU A 3 -2.38 0.01 13.90
N PRO A 4 -2.02 -1.12 13.22
CA PRO A 4 -2.11 -1.24 11.77
C PRO A 4 -3.51 -0.98 11.19
N SER A 5 -4.56 -1.50 11.83
CA SER A 5 -5.93 -1.31 11.37
C SER A 5 -6.34 0.14 11.42
N PHE A 6 -5.99 0.86 12.48
CA PHE A 6 -6.24 2.28 12.61
C PHE A 6 -5.56 3.06 11.49
N PHE A 7 -4.27 2.81 11.23
CA PHE A 7 -3.55 3.49 10.16
C PHE A 7 -4.16 3.20 8.78
N PHE A 8 -4.41 1.93 8.48
CA PHE A 8 -5.02 1.48 7.22
C PHE A 8 -6.37 2.16 6.99
N GLU A 9 -7.25 2.16 7.99
CA GLU A 9 -8.56 2.81 7.91
C GLU A 9 -8.44 4.32 7.67
N GLN A 10 -7.44 4.99 8.25
CA GLN A 10 -7.22 6.41 7.99
C GLN A 10 -6.79 6.65 6.53
N VAL A 11 -5.87 5.87 5.98
CA VAL A 11 -5.42 6.10 4.59
C VAL A 11 -6.51 5.74 3.58
N LYS A 12 -7.28 4.66 3.81
CA LYS A 12 -8.45 4.31 2.99
C LYS A 12 -9.48 5.44 2.95
N LYS A 13 -9.79 6.04 4.12
CA LYS A 13 -10.72 7.18 4.22
C LYS A 13 -10.24 8.43 3.48
N ASN A 14 -8.93 8.58 3.29
CA ASN A 14 -8.33 9.71 2.57
C ASN A 14 -8.11 9.43 1.08
N GLY A 15 -8.73 8.38 0.53
CA GLY A 15 -8.73 8.13 -0.92
C GLY A 15 -7.63 7.19 -1.41
N THR A 16 -6.93 6.51 -0.50
CA THR A 16 -6.02 5.42 -0.88
C THR A 16 -6.80 4.15 -1.20
N ASP A 17 -6.61 3.65 -2.42
CA ASP A 17 -7.22 2.41 -2.90
C ASP A 17 -6.21 1.42 -3.51
N PHE A 18 -4.92 1.78 -3.53
CA PHE A 18 -3.84 0.97 -4.06
C PHE A 18 -2.60 1.07 -3.18
N PHE A 19 -1.98 -0.07 -2.94
CA PHE A 19 -0.82 -0.26 -2.06
C PHE A 19 0.29 -0.96 -2.86
N ALA A 20 1.50 -0.43 -2.82
CA ALA A 20 2.65 -1.09 -3.41
C ALA A 20 3.89 -0.93 -2.54
N GLY A 21 4.53 -2.02 -2.14
CA GLY A 21 5.69 -1.94 -1.25
C GLY A 21 6.46 -3.25 -1.15
N VAL A 22 7.68 -3.19 -0.62
CA VAL A 22 8.52 -4.38 -0.38
C VAL A 22 8.46 -4.78 1.10
N PRO A 23 8.81 -6.03 1.46
CA PRO A 23 8.84 -6.45 2.84
C PRO A 23 9.83 -5.65 3.69
N ASP A 24 9.37 -5.14 4.83
CA ASP A 24 10.21 -4.44 5.81
C ASP A 24 9.98 -4.98 7.24
N SER A 25 11.06 -5.10 8.00
CA SER A 25 11.02 -5.71 9.34
C SER A 25 10.36 -4.83 10.41
N LEU A 26 10.44 -3.51 10.27
CA LEU A 26 9.80 -2.54 11.16
C LEU A 26 8.31 -2.40 10.83
N LEU A 27 7.95 -2.53 9.56
CA LEU A 27 6.58 -2.44 9.07
C LEU A 27 5.87 -3.80 8.95
N LYS A 28 6.50 -4.91 9.36
CA LYS A 28 5.96 -6.28 9.20
C LYS A 28 4.50 -6.46 9.60
N ASN A 29 4.06 -5.81 10.68
CA ASN A 29 2.69 -5.91 11.17
C ASN A 29 1.70 -5.16 10.25
N LEU A 30 2.13 -4.03 9.68
CA LEU A 30 1.34 -3.29 8.69
C LEU A 30 1.29 -4.06 7.37
N CYS A 31 2.42 -4.58 6.89
CA CYS A 31 2.46 -5.38 5.66
C CYS A 31 1.57 -6.62 5.77
N ALA A 32 1.64 -7.35 6.89
CA ALA A 32 0.78 -8.50 7.14
C ALA A 32 -0.70 -8.10 7.16
N TYR A 33 -1.04 -7.00 7.86
CA TYR A 33 -2.41 -6.50 7.91
C TYR A 33 -2.97 -6.15 6.53
N ILE A 34 -2.22 -5.43 5.70
CA ILE A 34 -2.65 -5.07 4.32
C ILE A 34 -2.80 -6.34 3.46
N THR A 35 -1.89 -7.31 3.60
CA THR A 35 -1.94 -8.58 2.85
C THR A 35 -3.18 -9.41 3.19
N ASP A 36 -3.61 -9.40 4.45
CA ASP A 36 -4.76 -10.19 4.90
C ASP A 36 -6.12 -9.61 4.46
N ILE A 37 -6.18 -8.31 4.13
CA ILE A 37 -7.46 -7.59 3.91
C ILE A 37 -7.66 -7.07 2.48
N GLU A 38 -6.59 -6.78 1.75
CA GLU A 38 -6.67 -6.30 0.37
C GLU A 38 -6.49 -7.45 -0.63
N SER A 39 -6.98 -7.24 -1.85
CA SER A 39 -6.78 -8.19 -2.94
C SER A 39 -5.42 -8.00 -3.60
N ASP A 40 -4.93 -9.04 -4.29
CA ASP A 40 -3.65 -9.01 -5.00
C ASP A 40 -3.58 -7.91 -6.07
N GLU A 41 -4.72 -7.44 -6.60
CA GLU A 41 -4.78 -6.31 -7.53
C GLU A 41 -4.65 -4.94 -6.85
N ARG A 42 -5.00 -4.85 -5.56
CA ARG A 42 -4.92 -3.61 -4.77
C ARG A 42 -3.69 -3.54 -3.87
N HIS A 43 -3.01 -4.66 -3.62
CA HIS A 43 -1.75 -4.71 -2.90
C HIS A 43 -0.70 -5.50 -3.69
N ILE A 44 0.23 -4.77 -4.33
CA ILE A 44 1.29 -5.38 -5.15
C ILE A 44 2.62 -5.33 -4.41
N ILE A 45 3.31 -6.47 -4.32
CA ILE A 45 4.67 -6.56 -3.77
C ILE A 45 5.67 -6.69 -4.93
N PRO A 46 6.31 -5.59 -5.38
CA PRO A 46 7.25 -5.63 -6.49
C PRO A 46 8.65 -6.04 -6.04
N ALA A 47 9.57 -6.18 -7.01
CA ALA A 47 10.94 -6.64 -6.75
C ALA A 47 11.82 -5.65 -5.97
N ASN A 48 11.49 -4.35 -5.96
CA ASN A 48 12.22 -3.30 -5.27
C ASN A 48 11.36 -2.05 -5.07
N GLU A 49 11.82 -1.13 -4.23
CA GLU A 49 11.16 0.13 -3.87
C GLU A 49 10.96 1.04 -5.08
N GLY A 50 11.92 1.08 -6.02
CA GLY A 50 11.78 1.87 -7.25
C GLY A 50 10.62 1.40 -8.11
N SER A 51 10.40 0.09 -8.16
CA SER A 51 9.26 -0.52 -8.87
C SER A 51 7.94 -0.24 -8.14
N ALA A 52 7.94 -0.19 -6.80
CA ALA A 52 6.77 0.19 -6.00
C ALA A 52 6.34 1.62 -6.30
N VAL A 53 7.29 2.56 -6.30
CA VAL A 53 7.05 3.96 -6.67
C VAL A 53 6.53 4.07 -8.10
N ALA A 54 7.09 3.32 -9.06
CA ALA A 54 6.65 3.34 -10.45
C ALA A 54 5.20 2.84 -10.62
N LEU A 55 4.83 1.74 -9.95
CA LEU A 55 3.47 1.20 -9.96
C LEU A 55 2.46 2.19 -9.38
N ALA A 56 2.76 2.73 -8.20
CA ALA A 56 1.94 3.75 -7.55
C ALA A 56 1.79 4.99 -8.45
N THR A 57 2.88 5.48 -9.04
CA THR A 57 2.84 6.62 -9.96
C THR A 57 1.94 6.33 -11.16
N GLY A 58 2.06 5.15 -11.77
CA GLY A 58 1.20 4.74 -12.88
C GLY A 58 -0.28 4.68 -12.49
N HIS A 59 -0.58 4.11 -11.32
CA HIS A 59 -1.94 4.05 -10.77
C HIS A 59 -2.53 5.44 -10.56
N HIS A 60 -1.77 6.35 -9.93
CA HIS A 60 -2.19 7.73 -9.71
C HIS A 60 -2.47 8.46 -11.03
N LEU A 61 -1.59 8.33 -12.01
CA LEU A 61 -1.78 8.98 -13.32
C LEU A 61 -2.99 8.43 -14.08
N ALA A 62 -3.30 7.14 -13.94
CA ALA A 62 -4.42 6.50 -14.63
C ALA A 62 -5.78 6.78 -13.98
N THR A 63 -5.83 6.91 -12.65
CA THR A 63 -7.09 6.93 -11.89
C THR A 63 -7.35 8.24 -11.15
N GLY A 64 -6.30 9.02 -10.87
CA GLY A 64 -6.35 10.17 -9.97
C GLY A 64 -6.42 9.84 -8.48
N SER A 65 -6.45 8.56 -8.08
CA SER A 65 -6.46 8.16 -6.66
C SER A 65 -5.07 8.30 -6.02
N ILE A 66 -4.99 8.33 -4.69
CA ILE A 66 -3.71 8.53 -3.98
C ILE A 66 -3.17 7.18 -3.50
N PRO A 67 -2.22 6.55 -4.22
CA PRO A 67 -1.64 5.27 -3.80
C PRO A 67 -0.77 5.43 -2.55
N LEU A 68 -0.57 4.34 -1.82
CA LEU A 68 0.40 4.24 -0.74
C LEU A 68 1.61 3.39 -1.17
N VAL A 69 2.80 3.93 -0.94
CA VAL A 69 4.09 3.26 -1.14
C VAL A 69 4.78 3.05 0.19
#